data_AF-A0A9W4Z7Y3-F1
#
_entry.id   AF-A0A9W4Z7Y3-F1
#
_cell.length_a   1.000
_cell.length_b   1.000
_cell.length_c   1.000
_cell.angle_alpha   90.00
_cell.angle_beta   90.00
_cell.angle_gamma   90.00
#
_symmetry.space_group_name_H-M   'P 1'
#
loop_
_entity.id
_entity.type
_entity.pdbx_description
1 polymer ?
#
loop_
_entity_poly.entity_id
_entity_poly.type
_entity_poly.pdbx_seq_one_letter_code
_entity_poly.pdbx_strand_id
1 'polypeptide(L)'
;MEQDANGRMAPRKVGTKPVQKDELEYEFMLNFVIDIDHVATTSKDNTQLFEGNPQKITADVGRKLYQWLELGLDVKAEEEAKRTSLVQQVMAIAHEHVEAQKKIQEFEWKANLKLEDFTIKLLETALDRLEVFKMKEEK
;
A
#
# COMPACT_ATOMS: atom_id res chain seq x y z
N MET A 1 21.89 9.44 -14.87
CA MET A 1 21.18 8.68 -15.92
C MET A 1 20.63 7.45 -15.24
N GLU A 2 19.32 7.25 -15.23
CA GLU A 2 18.70 6.01 -14.74
C GLU A 2 18.31 5.16 -15.95
N GLN A 3 18.47 3.85 -15.84
CA GLN A 3 18.02 2.90 -16.85
C GLN A 3 16.50 2.77 -16.76
N ASP A 4 15.79 2.97 -17.86
CA ASP A 4 14.38 2.60 -17.91
C ASP A 4 14.23 1.05 -17.86
N ALA A 5 13.01 0.56 -17.60
CA ALA A 5 12.70 -0.87 -17.57
C ALA A 5 12.97 -1.60 -18.90
N ASN A 6 13.25 -0.88 -19.98
CA ASN A 6 13.56 -1.38 -21.32
C ASN A 6 15.05 -1.22 -21.69
N GLY A 7 15.91 -0.88 -20.73
CA GLY A 7 17.36 -0.71 -20.94
C GLY A 7 17.76 0.56 -21.70
N ARG A 8 16.82 1.48 -21.98
CA ARG A 8 17.12 2.76 -22.64
C ARG A 8 17.45 3.82 -21.59
N MET A 9 18.55 4.52 -21.82
CA MET A 9 19.02 5.60 -20.96
C MET A 9 18.20 6.85 -21.24
N ALA A 10 17.25 7.18 -20.35
CA ALA A 10 16.47 8.40 -20.45
C ALA A 10 17.19 9.56 -19.72
N PRO A 11 17.43 10.72 -20.38
CA PRO A 11 17.96 11.89 -19.71
C PRO A 11 16.88 12.50 -18.79
N ARG A 12 16.96 12.20 -17.49
CA ARG A 12 16.16 12.89 -16.47
C ARG A 12 16.82 14.23 -16.15
N LYS A 13 16.05 15.31 -16.19
CA LYS A 13 16.51 16.66 -15.82
C LYS A 13 16.87 16.66 -14.33
N VAL A 14 18.15 16.50 -14.03
CA VAL A 14 18.69 16.77 -12.69
C VAL A 14 18.54 18.27 -12.45
N GLY A 15 17.56 18.64 -11.63
CA GLY A 15 17.46 20.00 -11.12
C GLY A 15 18.76 20.40 -10.40
N THR A 16 18.98 21.70 -10.23
CA THR A 16 20.08 22.19 -9.38
C THR A 16 19.96 21.57 -7.99
N LYS A 17 21.08 21.10 -7.42
CA LYS A 17 21.12 20.54 -6.06
C LYS A 17 20.44 21.52 -5.09
N PRO A 18 19.42 21.11 -4.32
CA PRO A 18 18.79 22.00 -3.37
C PRO A 18 19.83 22.48 -2.34
N VAL A 19 19.85 23.79 -2.08
CA VAL A 19 20.68 24.38 -1.03
C VAL A 19 19.93 24.15 0.28
N GLN A 20 20.27 23.06 0.95
CA GLN A 20 19.77 22.71 2.28
C GLN A 20 20.88 22.95 3.30
N LYS A 21 20.53 23.38 4.51
CA LYS A 21 21.49 23.49 5.62
C LYS A 21 22.09 22.11 5.86
N ASP A 22 23.41 22.05 6.03
CA ASP A 22 24.10 20.81 6.40
C ASP A 22 23.49 20.23 7.68
N GLU A 23 23.37 18.91 7.73
CA GLU A 23 22.85 18.14 8.86
C GLU A 23 21.36 18.35 9.22
N LEU A 24 20.61 19.14 8.44
CA LEU A 24 19.18 19.38 8.71
C LEU A 24 18.35 18.09 8.76
N GLU A 25 18.74 17.06 8.00
CA GLU A 25 18.08 15.75 8.02
C GLU A 25 18.15 15.05 9.40
N TYR A 26 19.15 15.36 10.22
CA TYR A 26 19.23 14.82 11.59
C TYR A 26 18.19 15.43 12.54
N GLU A 27 17.67 16.62 12.24
CA GLU A 27 16.66 17.32 13.05
C GLU A 27 15.24 16.74 12.88
N PHE A 28 15.01 15.86 11.90
CA PHE A 28 13.69 15.29 11.61
C PHE A 28 13.58 13.80 11.97
N MET A 29 12.38 13.33 12.32
CA MET A 29 12.11 11.89 12.46
C MET A 29 11.71 11.23 11.14
N LEU A 30 11.16 12.00 10.20
CA LEU A 30 10.64 11.53 8.92
C LEU A 30 10.96 12.57 7.85
N ASN A 31 11.51 12.14 6.73
CA ASN A 31 11.83 12.98 5.59
C ASN A 31 11.34 12.33 4.29
N PHE A 32 10.53 13.07 3.53
CA PHE A 32 10.03 12.67 2.21
C PHE A 32 10.73 13.48 1.12
N VAL A 33 11.30 12.76 0.16
CA VAL A 33 11.77 13.32 -1.11
C VAL A 33 10.66 13.14 -2.13
N ILE A 34 10.10 14.26 -2.59
CA ILE A 34 8.99 14.26 -3.56
C ILE A 34 9.54 14.60 -4.94
N ASP A 35 9.25 13.75 -5.91
CA ASP A 35 9.65 13.97 -7.29
C ASP A 35 8.62 14.77 -8.10
N ILE A 36 8.92 14.99 -9.40
CA ILE A 36 8.08 15.79 -10.30
C ILE A 36 6.71 15.17 -10.55
N ASP A 37 6.56 13.85 -10.36
CA ASP A 37 5.30 13.13 -10.54
C ASP A 37 4.46 13.11 -9.24
N HIS A 38 4.90 13.91 -8.25
CA HIS A 38 4.35 14.01 -6.90
C HIS A 38 4.42 12.68 -6.14
N VAL A 39 5.41 11.85 -6.47
CA VAL A 39 5.68 10.60 -5.76
C VAL A 39 6.73 10.86 -4.70
N ALA A 40 6.40 10.52 -3.45
CA ALA A 40 7.27 10.66 -2.29
C ALA A 40 7.99 9.36 -1.99
N THR A 41 9.29 9.45 -1.79
CA THR A 41 10.15 8.38 -1.27
C THR A 41 10.73 8.83 0.07
N THR A 42 10.81 7.94 1.05
CA THR A 42 11.42 8.23 2.34
C THR A 42 12.94 8.23 2.24
N SER A 43 13.62 9.35 2.55
CA SER A 43 15.08 9.36 2.74
C SER A 43 15.48 9.06 4.18
N LYS A 44 14.59 9.37 5.13
CA LYS A 44 14.71 9.06 6.56
C LYS A 44 13.33 8.72 7.10
N ASP A 45 13.22 7.63 7.85
CA ASP A 45 11.98 7.27 8.54
C ASP A 45 12.29 6.51 9.83
N ASN A 46 12.30 7.23 10.96
CA ASN A 46 12.45 6.60 12.28
C ASN A 46 11.13 5.98 12.79
N THR A 47 10.00 6.25 12.12
CA THR A 47 8.69 5.68 12.46
C THR A 47 8.50 4.29 11.86
N GLN A 48 9.29 3.98 10.84
CA GLN A 48 9.19 2.79 10.00
C GLN A 48 7.85 2.65 9.26
N LEU A 49 6.93 3.63 9.35
CA LEU A 49 5.57 3.54 8.79
C LEU A 49 5.52 3.67 7.27
N PHE A 50 6.53 4.28 6.66
CA PHE A 50 6.51 4.68 5.25
C PHE A 50 7.68 4.08 4.45
N GLU A 51 8.42 3.15 5.04
CA GLU A 51 9.51 2.44 4.38
C GLU A 51 9.02 1.58 3.20
N GLY A 52 9.89 1.42 2.20
CA GLY A 52 9.82 0.31 1.26
C GLY A 52 9.09 0.58 -0.06
N ASN A 53 8.24 1.61 -0.20
CA ASN A 53 7.62 1.92 -1.49
C ASN A 53 7.34 3.43 -1.71
N PRO A 54 7.74 3.99 -2.85
CA PRO A 54 7.34 5.33 -3.26
C PRO A 54 5.81 5.46 -3.33
N GLN A 55 5.26 6.52 -2.75
CA GLN A 55 3.81 6.73 -2.68
C GLN A 55 3.47 8.21 -2.81
N LYS A 56 2.25 8.53 -3.26
CA LYS A 56 1.76 9.90 -3.18
C LYS A 56 1.39 10.24 -1.74
N ILE A 57 1.75 11.43 -1.28
CA ILE A 57 1.30 11.94 0.02
C ILE A 57 -0.21 12.21 -0.07
N THR A 58 -0.98 11.51 0.77
CA THR A 58 -2.43 11.67 0.87
C THR A 58 -2.84 11.88 2.33
N ALA A 59 -4.13 12.15 2.58
CA ALA A 59 -4.67 12.27 3.93
C ALA A 59 -4.41 11.01 4.80
N ASP A 60 -4.20 9.85 4.19
CA ASP A 60 -3.88 8.61 4.89
C ASP A 60 -2.52 8.69 5.61
N VAL A 61 -1.52 9.33 5.00
CA VAL A 61 -0.20 9.56 5.63
C VAL A 61 -0.36 10.33 6.94
N GLY A 62 -1.16 11.40 6.92
CA GLY A 62 -1.46 12.20 8.12
C GLY A 62 -2.20 11.40 9.19
N ARG A 63 -3.14 10.52 8.79
CA ARG A 63 -3.86 9.64 9.72
C ARG A 63 -2.91 8.66 10.41
N LYS A 64 -2.02 8.00 9.66
CA LYS A 64 -1.01 7.09 10.21
C LYS A 64 -0.09 7.80 11.19
N LEU A 65 0.39 9.00 10.83
CA LEU A 65 1.20 9.83 11.71
C LEU A 65 0.45 10.22 12.99
N TYR A 66 -0.82 10.61 12.89
CA TYR A 66 -1.63 10.97 14.05
C TYR A 66 -1.84 9.76 14.98
N GLN A 67 -2.20 8.60 14.43
CA GLN A 67 -2.38 7.38 15.21
C GLN A 67 -1.10 6.97 15.94
N TRP A 68 0.05 7.15 15.29
CA TRP A 68 1.34 6.83 15.90
C TRP A 68 1.78 7.88 16.93
N LEU A 69 1.74 9.16 16.59
CA LEU A 69 2.22 10.26 17.45
C LEU A 69 1.31 10.52 18.65
N GLU A 70 0.01 10.64 18.41
CA GLU A 70 -0.94 11.12 19.42
C GLU A 70 -1.53 9.95 20.24
N LEU A 71 -1.81 8.82 19.57
CA LEU A 71 -2.48 7.69 20.20
C LEU A 71 -1.50 6.57 20.62
N GLY A 72 -0.24 6.63 20.18
CA GLY A 72 0.76 5.60 20.48
C GLY A 72 0.41 4.22 19.90
N LEU A 73 -0.41 4.17 18.85
CA LEU A 73 -0.86 2.92 18.24
C LEU A 73 0.23 2.32 17.35
N ASP A 74 0.31 0.99 17.37
CA ASP A 74 1.07 0.25 16.37
C ASP A 74 0.24 0.13 15.08
N VAL A 75 0.39 1.15 14.22
CA VAL A 75 -0.34 1.24 12.95
C VAL A 75 -0.08 0.03 12.05
N LYS A 76 1.14 -0.54 12.07
CA LYS A 76 1.47 -1.70 11.25
C LYS A 76 0.71 -2.94 11.73
N ALA A 77 0.69 -3.17 13.05
CA ALA A 77 -0.05 -4.28 13.63
C ALA A 77 -1.56 -4.17 13.34
N GLU A 78 -2.14 -2.98 13.44
CA GLU A 78 -3.54 -2.73 13.10
C GLU A 78 -3.85 -2.99 11.62
N GLU A 79 -2.98 -2.54 10.72
CA GLU A 79 -3.12 -2.80 9.28
C GLU A 79 -3.01 -4.29 8.95
N GLU A 80 -2.09 -5.00 9.61
CA GLU A 80 -1.92 -6.45 9.43
C GLU A 80 -3.10 -7.26 9.99
N ALA A 81 -3.63 -6.86 11.15
CA ALA A 81 -4.82 -7.45 11.74
C ALA A 81 -6.04 -7.25 10.82
N LYS A 82 -6.22 -6.04 10.29
CA LYS A 82 -7.27 -5.75 9.30
C LYS A 82 -7.11 -6.60 8.04
N ARG A 83 -5.89 -6.69 7.48
CA ARG A 83 -5.61 -7.53 6.31
C ARG A 83 -5.98 -8.98 6.58
N THR A 84 -5.55 -9.54 7.70
CA THR A 84 -5.80 -10.94 8.07
C THR A 84 -7.30 -11.22 8.21
N SER A 85 -8.05 -10.29 8.83
CA SER A 85 -9.51 -10.39 8.90
C SER A 85 -10.17 -10.39 7.53
N LEU A 86 -9.72 -9.51 6.62
CA LEU A 86 -10.26 -9.47 5.25
C LEU A 86 -9.94 -10.73 4.46
N VAL A 87 -8.72 -11.27 4.57
CA VAL A 87 -8.34 -12.56 3.96
C VAL A 87 -9.27 -13.66 4.45
N GLN A 88 -9.52 -13.76 5.76
CA GLN A 88 -10.42 -14.75 6.33
C GLN A 88 -11.85 -14.61 5.81
N GLN A 89 -12.37 -13.39 5.68
CA GLN A 89 -13.71 -13.15 5.13
C GLN A 89 -13.81 -13.57 3.66
N VAL A 90 -12.82 -13.21 2.84
CA VAL A 90 -12.77 -13.61 1.43
C VAL A 90 -12.66 -15.14 1.31
N MET A 91 -11.81 -15.77 2.13
CA MET A 91 -11.69 -17.22 2.17
C MET A 91 -13.01 -17.89 2.58
N ALA A 92 -13.71 -17.40 3.59
CA ALA A 92 -15.00 -17.98 4.01
C ALA A 92 -16.01 -18.02 2.85
N ILE A 93 -16.19 -16.90 2.14
CA ILE A 93 -17.09 -16.81 0.98
C ILE A 93 -16.63 -17.75 -0.15
N ALA A 94 -15.31 -17.89 -0.33
CA ALA A 94 -14.74 -18.79 -1.33
C ALA A 94 -15.06 -20.26 -1.07
N HIS A 95 -15.12 -20.67 0.21
CA HIS A 95 -15.43 -22.05 0.59
C HIS A 95 -16.92 -22.37 0.44
N GLU A 96 -17.79 -21.39 0.66
CA GLU A 96 -19.25 -21.54 0.55
C GLU A 96 -19.71 -21.62 -0.91
N HIS A 97 -19.09 -20.86 -1.82
CA HIS A 97 -19.51 -20.79 -3.22
C HIS A 97 -18.41 -21.17 -4.21
N VAL A 98 -18.67 -22.19 -5.03
CA VAL A 98 -17.78 -22.62 -6.13
C VAL A 98 -17.52 -21.49 -7.15
N GLU A 99 -18.51 -20.62 -7.36
CA GLU A 99 -18.39 -19.47 -8.25
C GLU A 99 -17.48 -18.37 -7.68
N ALA A 100 -17.52 -18.16 -6.36
CA ALA A 100 -16.61 -17.26 -5.65
C ALA A 100 -15.17 -17.77 -5.72
N GLN A 101 -14.95 -19.09 -5.57
CA GLN A 101 -13.64 -19.70 -5.71
C GLN A 101 -13.03 -19.46 -7.11
N LYS A 102 -13.82 -19.65 -8.18
CA LYS A 102 -13.39 -19.36 -9.55
C LYS A 102 -13.05 -17.88 -9.74
N LYS A 103 -13.83 -16.99 -9.13
CA LYS A 103 -13.56 -15.55 -9.17
C LYS A 103 -12.25 -15.20 -8.48
N ILE A 104 -11.97 -15.78 -7.31
CA ILE A 104 -10.70 -15.57 -6.61
C ILE A 104 -9.51 -16.05 -7.45
N GLN A 105 -9.60 -17.22 -8.08
CA GLN A 105 -8.55 -17.69 -9.00
C GLN A 105 -8.33 -16.72 -10.17
N GLU A 106 -9.41 -16.13 -10.71
CA GLU A 106 -9.32 -15.07 -11.72
C GLU A 106 -8.61 -13.82 -11.19
N PHE A 107 -8.86 -13.42 -9.93
CA PHE A 107 -8.14 -12.32 -9.28
C PHE A 107 -6.66 -12.64 -9.07
N GLU A 108 -6.33 -13.82 -8.54
CA GLU A 108 -4.94 -14.25 -8.33
C GLU A 108 -4.15 -14.20 -9.63
N TRP A 109 -4.74 -14.72 -10.72
CA TRP A 109 -4.13 -14.70 -12.05
C TRP A 109 -3.89 -13.28 -12.55
N LYS A 110 -4.89 -12.40 -12.44
CA LYS A 110 -4.77 -11.01 -12.92
C LYS A 110 -3.80 -10.17 -12.09
N ALA A 111 -3.79 -10.38 -10.78
CA ALA A 111 -2.90 -9.67 -9.86
C ALA A 111 -1.47 -10.26 -9.88
N ASN A 112 -1.28 -11.46 -10.43
CA ASN A 112 -0.06 -12.25 -10.31
C ASN A 112 0.43 -12.37 -8.85
N LEU A 113 -0.52 -12.50 -7.93
CA LEU A 113 -0.30 -12.57 -6.48
C LEU A 113 -1.23 -13.65 -5.92
N LYS A 114 -0.83 -14.27 -4.81
CA LYS A 114 -1.70 -15.16 -4.04
C LYS A 114 -2.59 -14.37 -3.11
N LEU A 115 -3.76 -14.91 -2.78
CA LEU A 115 -4.73 -14.26 -1.89
C LEU A 115 -4.09 -13.78 -0.57
N GLU A 116 -3.13 -14.55 -0.05
CA GLU A 116 -2.37 -14.25 1.17
C GLU A 116 -1.53 -12.97 1.06
N ASP A 117 -1.06 -12.65 -0.15
CA ASP A 117 -0.22 -11.49 -0.46
C ASP A 117 -1.03 -10.29 -0.96
N PHE A 118 -2.36 -10.38 -0.97
CA PHE A 118 -3.19 -9.27 -1.44
C PHE A 118 -3.07 -8.06 -0.52
N THR A 119 -2.98 -6.88 -1.13
CA THR A 119 -3.07 -5.61 -0.41
C THR A 119 -4.47 -5.42 0.15
N ILE A 120 -4.61 -4.63 1.22
CA ILE A 120 -5.91 -4.29 1.84
C ILE A 120 -6.91 -3.80 0.79
N LYS A 121 -6.51 -2.91 -0.12
CA LYS A 121 -7.37 -2.38 -1.18
C LYS A 121 -7.86 -3.46 -2.15
N LEU A 122 -6.98 -4.41 -2.49
CA LEU A 122 -7.33 -5.53 -3.37
C LEU A 122 -8.29 -6.49 -2.68
N LEU A 123 -8.08 -6.75 -1.38
CA LEU A 123 -8.99 -7.55 -0.56
C LEU A 123 -10.37 -6.89 -0.40
N GLU A 124 -10.42 -5.59 -0.14
CA GLU A 124 -11.68 -4.82 -0.08
C GLU A 124 -12.43 -4.89 -1.41
N THR A 125 -11.72 -4.72 -2.53
CA THR A 125 -12.31 -4.84 -3.88
C THR A 125 -12.78 -6.26 -4.19
N ALA A 126 -12.03 -7.27 -3.74
CA ALA A 126 -12.41 -8.67 -3.90
C ALA A 126 -13.68 -8.97 -3.07
N LEU A 127 -13.72 -8.50 -1.82
CA LEU A 127 -14.86 -8.69 -0.93
C LEU A 127 -16.13 -8.05 -1.50
N ASP A 128 -16.08 -6.79 -1.93
CA ASP A 128 -17.21 -6.07 -2.55
C ASP A 128 -17.78 -6.83 -3.75
N ARG A 129 -16.91 -7.38 -4.61
CA ARG A 129 -17.36 -8.18 -5.78
C ARG A 129 -17.88 -9.56 -5.40
N LEU A 130 -17.51 -10.08 -4.24
CA LEU A 130 -17.95 -11.36 -3.73
C LEU A 130 -19.22 -11.25 -2.86
N GLU A 131 -19.56 -10.07 -2.33
CA GLU A 131 -20.80 -9.85 -1.56
C GLU A 131 -22.07 -10.20 -2.35
N VAL A 132 -22.03 -10.08 -3.68
CA VAL A 132 -23.14 -10.47 -4.56
C VAL A 132 -23.54 -11.95 -4.38
N PHE A 133 -22.62 -12.80 -3.93
CA PHE A 133 -22.90 -14.22 -3.69
C PHE A 133 -23.60 -14.45 -2.33
N LYS A 134 -23.27 -13.68 -1.30
CA LYS A 134 -24.00 -13.71 -0.01
C LYS A 134 -25.47 -13.35 -0.18
N MET A 135 -25.78 -12.34 -0.99
CA MET A 135 -27.17 -11.88 -1.20
C MET A 135 -28.04 -12.84 -2.00
N LYS A 136 -27.45 -13.85 -2.68
CA LYS A 136 -28.20 -14.83 -3.47
C LYS A 136 -28.71 -16.02 -2.64
N GLU A 137 -28.14 -16.28 -1.48
CA GLU A 137 -28.62 -17.34 -0.57
C GLU A 137 -29.80 -16.92 0.30
N GLU A 138 -30.05 -15.62 0.47
CA GLU A 138 -31.16 -15.11 1.28
C GLU A 138 -32.50 -14.95 0.50
N LYS A 139 -32.58 -15.44 -0.75
CA LYS A 139 -33.82 -15.47 -1.56
C LYS A 139 -34.16 -16.86 -2.04
#